data_AF-A0AAN6PVD7-F1
#
_entry.id   AF-A0AAN6PVD7-F1
#
_cell.length_a   1.000
_cell.length_b   1.000
_cell.length_c   1.000
_cell.angle_alpha   90.00
_cell.angle_beta   90.00
_cell.angle_gamma   90.00
#
_symmetry.space_group_name_H-M   'P 1'
#
loop_
_entity.id
_entity.type
_entity.pdbx_description
1 polymer ?
#
loop_
_entity_poly.entity_id
_entity_poly.type
_entity_poly.pdbx_seq_one_letter_code
_entity_poly.pdbx_strand_id
1 'polypeptide(L)'
;MSVSLLEKIAHDLDKIGEELWDVDGPDDALDRIFQKLSSLKTQVGVQKSLQATANLLRQQPVGKALPKQRATGVKHLIRFVFRKESRGGARHKQLRAWDCNALKFLGLSYSIEEIVKMKDTEFELLRTRGPEFFRRRELSRLLYRPDVDKAVDAMVEDPDDDGSYDKFMQGTQQGTLKQARR
;
A
#
# COMPACT_ATOMS: atom_id res chain seq x y z
N MET A 1 8.51 4.79 16.29
CA MET A 1 7.53 5.20 17.32
C MET A 1 7.67 4.22 18.47
N SER A 2 7.85 4.69 19.70
CA SER A 2 7.98 3.83 20.87
C SER A 2 6.61 3.33 21.33
N VAL A 3 6.59 2.20 22.04
CA VAL A 3 5.38 1.67 22.70
C VAL A 3 4.86 2.68 23.72
N SER A 4 5.76 3.33 24.47
CA SER A 4 5.41 4.36 25.45
C SER A 4 4.67 5.56 24.86
N LEU A 5 4.98 5.95 23.61
CA LEU A 5 4.27 7.04 22.95
C LEU A 5 2.85 6.60 22.54
N LEU A 6 2.66 5.34 22.17
CA LEU A 6 1.33 4.80 21.85
C LEU A 6 0.44 4.72 23.10
N GLU A 7 1.01 4.29 24.23
CA GLU A 7 0.31 4.25 25.52
C GLU A 7 -0.10 5.65 25.97
N LYS A 8 0.80 6.64 25.83
CA LYS A 8 0.47 8.03 26.11
C LYS A 8 -0.66 8.56 25.22
N ILE A 9 -0.62 8.28 23.92
CA ILE A 9 -1.69 8.70 23.00
C ILE A 9 -3.02 8.06 23.39
N ALA A 10 -3.03 6.78 23.77
CA ALA A 10 -4.25 6.11 24.22
C ALA A 10 -4.83 6.79 25.47
N HIS A 11 -3.99 7.04 26.48
CA HIS A 11 -4.39 7.76 27.69
C HIS A 11 -4.94 9.17 27.38
N ASP A 12 -4.25 9.94 26.52
CA ASP A 12 -4.69 11.29 26.15
C ASP A 12 -6.02 11.26 25.39
N LEU A 13 -6.28 10.23 24.58
CA LEU A 13 -7.57 10.04 23.89
C LEU A 13 -8.70 9.69 24.85
N ASP A 14 -8.45 8.85 25.86
CA ASP A 14 -9.44 8.53 26.90
C ASP A 14 -9.81 9.79 27.68
N LYS A 15 -8.80 10.58 28.07
CA LYS A 15 -8.99 11.87 28.74
C LYS A 15 -9.79 12.87 27.90
N ILE A 16 -9.51 12.98 26.59
CA ILE A 16 -10.31 13.80 25.68
C ILE A 16 -11.76 13.32 25.66
N GLY A 17 -12.00 12.00 25.67
CA GLY A 17 -13.34 11.42 25.73
C GLY A 17 -14.14 11.83 26.96
N GLU A 18 -13.49 12.01 28.10
CA GLU A 18 -14.10 12.51 29.34
C GLU A 18 -14.36 14.01 29.28
N GLU A 19 -13.35 14.81 28.89
CA GLU A 19 -13.45 16.28 28.87
C GLU A 19 -14.41 16.80 27.78
N LEU A 20 -14.64 16.03 26.71
CA LEU A 20 -15.54 16.41 25.62
C LEU A 20 -16.97 16.70 26.07
N TRP A 21 -17.43 16.11 27.18
CA TRP A 21 -18.77 16.34 27.73
C TRP A 21 -18.93 17.72 28.38
N ASP A 22 -17.83 18.33 28.79
CA ASP A 22 -17.79 19.61 29.50
C ASP A 22 -17.39 20.78 28.58
N VAL A 23 -17.23 20.52 27.27
CA VAL A 23 -16.85 21.56 26.31
C VAL A 23 -18.05 22.46 26.02
N ASP A 24 -18.01 23.68 26.56
CA ASP A 24 -18.93 24.78 26.24
C ASP A 24 -18.22 25.80 25.33
N GLY A 25 -17.82 25.32 24.15
CA GLY A 25 -17.00 26.04 23.16
C GLY A 25 -17.64 26.08 21.78
N PRO A 26 -17.08 26.85 20.83
CA PRO A 26 -17.64 26.95 19.48
C PRO A 26 -17.56 25.60 18.74
N ASP A 27 -18.62 25.27 17.99
CA ASP A 27 -18.76 24.01 17.24
C ASP A 27 -17.55 23.71 16.32
N ASP A 28 -16.89 24.76 15.81
CA ASP A 28 -15.73 24.63 14.91
C ASP A 28 -14.50 23.99 15.57
N ALA A 29 -14.39 24.04 16.91
CA ALA A 29 -13.31 23.38 17.64
C ALA A 29 -13.49 21.85 17.66
N LEU A 30 -14.72 21.38 17.88
CA LEU A 30 -15.07 19.96 17.88
C LEU A 30 -14.94 19.37 16.47
N ASP A 31 -15.37 20.11 15.45
CA ASP A 31 -15.22 19.70 14.05
C ASP A 31 -13.74 19.49 13.67
N ARG A 32 -12.84 20.37 14.11
CA ARG A 32 -11.39 20.22 13.86
C ARG A 32 -10.82 18.98 14.55
N ILE A 33 -11.24 18.70 15.78
CA ILE A 33 -10.83 17.49 16.51
C ILE A 33 -11.32 16.26 15.76
N PHE A 34 -12.60 16.23 15.38
CA PHE A 34 -13.21 15.13 14.65
C PHE A 34 -12.51 14.88 13.29
N GLN A 35 -12.18 15.95 12.56
CA GLN A 35 -11.42 15.86 11.31
C GLN A 35 -10.02 15.24 11.52
N LYS A 36 -9.30 15.66 12.58
CA LYS A 36 -7.99 15.08 12.91
C LYS A 36 -8.08 13.61 13.29
N LEU A 37 -9.06 13.24 14.12
CA LEU A 37 -9.30 11.84 14.51
C LEU A 37 -9.67 10.99 13.30
N SER A 38 -10.51 11.50 12.41
CA SER A 38 -10.89 10.81 11.17
C SER A 38 -9.70 10.60 10.23
N SER A 39 -8.83 11.60 10.09
CA SER A 39 -7.59 11.49 9.32
C SER A 39 -6.64 10.45 9.94
N LEU A 40 -6.43 10.51 11.25
CA LEU A 40 -5.60 9.54 11.97
C LEU A 40 -6.13 8.12 11.85
N LYS A 41 -7.44 7.92 12.01
CA LYS A 41 -8.11 6.63 11.82
C LYS A 41 -7.85 6.08 10.42
N THR A 42 -7.97 6.92 9.40
CA THR A 42 -7.68 6.54 8.00
C THR A 42 -6.22 6.13 7.84
N GLN A 43 -5.29 6.89 8.42
CA GLN A 43 -3.86 6.56 8.40
C GLN A 43 -3.53 5.25 9.10
N VAL A 44 -4.12 5.01 10.26
CA VAL A 44 -3.95 3.75 10.99
C VAL A 44 -4.49 2.58 10.17
N GLY A 45 -5.63 2.74 9.48
CA GLY A 45 -6.19 1.73 8.59
C GLY A 45 -5.22 1.32 7.48
N VAL A 46 -4.76 2.30 6.70
CA VAL A 46 -3.76 2.08 5.63
C VAL A 46 -2.49 1.43 6.20
N GLN A 47 -1.97 1.96 7.30
CA GLN A 47 -0.74 1.48 7.90
C GLN A 47 -0.86 0.03 8.41
N LYS A 48 -2.01 -0.36 8.98
CA LYS A 48 -2.26 -1.74 9.42
C LYS A 48 -2.21 -2.72 8.25
N SER A 49 -2.85 -2.39 7.13
CA SER A 49 -2.84 -3.24 5.93
C SER A 49 -1.43 -3.42 5.36
N LEU A 50 -0.69 -2.32 5.19
CA LEU A 50 0.70 -2.38 4.73
C LEU A 50 1.61 -3.14 5.72
N GLN A 51 1.42 -2.93 7.03
CA GLN A 51 2.17 -3.63 8.07
C GLN A 51 1.89 -5.14 8.06
N ALA A 52 0.63 -5.55 7.85
CA ALA A 52 0.26 -6.96 7.76
C ALA A 52 1.01 -7.65 6.61
N THR A 53 1.08 -7.03 5.44
CA THR A 53 1.86 -7.55 4.30
C THR A 53 3.36 -7.56 4.58
N ALA A 54 3.89 -6.49 5.19
CA ALA A 54 5.31 -6.45 5.55
C ALA A 54 5.68 -7.56 6.56
N ASN A 55 4.81 -7.82 7.54
CA ASN A 55 5.01 -8.91 8.49
C ASN A 55 4.93 -10.28 7.82
N LEU A 56 3.96 -10.47 6.92
CA LEU A 56 3.84 -11.69 6.13
C LEU A 56 5.14 -11.97 5.34
N LEU A 57 5.67 -10.95 4.65
CA LEU A 57 6.90 -11.09 3.87
C LEU A 57 8.13 -11.40 4.72
N ARG A 58 8.19 -10.91 5.97
CA ARG A 58 9.28 -11.21 6.90
C ARG A 58 9.18 -12.62 7.49
N GLN A 59 7.96 -13.08 7.74
CA GLN A 59 7.71 -14.39 8.36
C GLN A 59 7.78 -15.54 7.35
N GLN A 60 7.39 -15.28 6.10
CA GLN A 60 7.38 -16.31 5.07
C GLN A 60 8.76 -16.45 4.40
N PRO A 61 9.38 -17.64 4.40
CA PRO A 61 10.64 -17.85 3.70
C PRO A 61 10.52 -17.58 2.20
N VAL A 62 11.53 -16.95 1.59
CA VAL A 62 11.52 -16.54 0.18
C VAL A 62 11.26 -17.72 -0.77
N GLY A 63 11.83 -18.89 -0.47
CA GLY A 63 11.65 -20.10 -1.28
C GLY A 63 10.26 -20.77 -1.17
N LYS A 64 9.37 -20.28 -0.29
CA LYS A 64 8.01 -20.80 -0.15
C LYS A 64 7.00 -19.83 -0.77
N ALA A 65 5.97 -20.37 -1.41
CA ALA A 65 4.88 -19.58 -1.96
C ALA A 65 4.14 -18.80 -0.85
N LEU A 66 3.58 -17.63 -1.19
CA LEU A 66 2.73 -16.90 -0.27
C LEU A 66 1.43 -17.67 -0.02
N PRO A 67 0.89 -17.60 1.21
CA PRO A 67 -0.38 -18.21 1.50
C PRO A 67 -1.51 -17.59 0.68
N LYS A 68 -2.59 -18.37 0.49
CA LYS A 68 -3.84 -17.94 -0.16
C LYS A 68 -3.64 -17.34 -1.56
N GLN A 69 -2.61 -17.82 -2.28
CA GLN A 69 -2.26 -17.34 -3.60
C GLN A 69 -2.04 -15.81 -3.68
N ARG A 70 -1.63 -15.15 -2.59
CA ARG A 70 -1.49 -13.67 -2.56
C ARG A 70 -0.63 -13.11 -3.69
N ALA A 71 0.34 -13.86 -4.20
CA ALA A 71 1.14 -13.46 -5.35
C ALA A 71 0.31 -13.19 -6.62
N THR A 72 -0.87 -13.80 -6.79
CA THR A 72 -1.78 -13.49 -7.91
C THR A 72 -2.31 -12.05 -7.83
N GLY A 73 -2.41 -11.47 -6.63
CA GLY A 73 -2.77 -10.07 -6.43
C GLY A 73 -1.81 -9.10 -7.13
N VAL A 74 -0.53 -9.45 -7.23
CA VAL A 74 0.48 -8.69 -7.99
C VAL A 74 0.14 -8.66 -9.47
N LYS A 75 -0.17 -9.82 -10.06
CA LYS A 75 -0.61 -9.93 -11.46
C LYS A 75 -1.86 -9.08 -11.72
N HIS A 76 -2.85 -9.19 -10.83
CA HIS A 76 -4.09 -8.43 -10.96
C HIS A 76 -3.84 -6.93 -10.87
N LEU A 77 -2.96 -6.48 -9.98
CA LEU A 77 -2.57 -5.08 -9.87
C LEU A 77 -1.84 -4.56 -11.10
N ILE A 78 -0.84 -5.29 -11.60
CA ILE A 78 -0.10 -4.86 -12.80
C ILE A 78 -1.06 -4.71 -13.98
N ARG A 79 -1.96 -5.69 -14.18
CA ARG A 79 -3.02 -5.60 -15.18
C ARG A 79 -3.93 -4.40 -14.95
N PHE A 80 -4.34 -4.15 -13.71
CA PHE A 80 -5.17 -2.99 -13.38
C PHE A 80 -4.47 -1.67 -13.73
N VAL A 81 -3.19 -1.52 -13.40
CA VAL A 81 -2.42 -0.28 -13.59
C VAL A 81 -2.14 0.00 -15.07
N PHE A 82 -1.72 -1.02 -15.81
CA PHE A 82 -1.17 -0.86 -17.16
C PHE A 82 -2.11 -1.25 -18.31
N ARG A 83 -3.22 -1.95 -18.06
CA ARG A 83 -4.18 -2.25 -19.14
C ARG A 83 -4.92 -0.98 -19.57
N LYS A 84 -5.12 -0.83 -20.88
CA LYS A 84 -5.81 0.30 -21.51
C LYS A 84 -7.23 0.52 -20.97
N GLU A 85 -8.00 -0.56 -20.83
CA GLU A 85 -9.38 -0.54 -20.32
C GLU A 85 -9.46 -1.07 -18.87
N SER A 86 -9.01 -0.26 -17.91
CA SER A 86 -9.18 -0.60 -16.49
C SER A 86 -10.49 -0.03 -15.93
N ARG A 87 -11.18 -0.81 -15.08
CA ARG A 87 -12.41 -0.39 -14.37
C ARG A 87 -12.17 0.66 -13.26
N GLY A 88 -10.95 1.17 -13.11
CA GLY A 88 -10.49 1.97 -11.95
C GLY A 88 -10.56 3.48 -12.08
N GLY A 89 -11.18 4.03 -13.13
CA GLY A 89 -11.26 5.48 -13.35
C GLY A 89 -9.88 6.13 -13.46
N ALA A 90 -9.58 7.17 -12.67
CA ALA A 90 -8.25 7.80 -12.69
C ALA A 90 -7.19 7.05 -11.84
N ARG A 91 -7.61 6.15 -10.93
CA ARG A 91 -6.71 5.56 -9.92
C ARG A 91 -5.63 4.68 -10.52
N HIS A 92 -5.94 3.92 -11.56
CA HIS A 92 -4.94 3.08 -12.22
C HIS A 92 -3.81 3.92 -12.84
N LYS A 93 -4.14 5.08 -13.45
CA LYS A 93 -3.15 6.03 -13.99
C LYS A 93 -2.31 6.65 -12.89
N GLN A 94 -2.94 7.03 -11.77
CA GLN A 94 -2.24 7.59 -10.62
C GLN A 94 -1.21 6.63 -10.01
N LEU A 95 -1.45 5.32 -10.08
CA LEU A 95 -0.52 4.29 -9.62
C LEU A 95 0.65 4.03 -10.57
N ARG A 96 0.58 4.43 -11.85
CA ARG A 96 1.70 4.26 -12.80
C ARG A 96 2.97 5.01 -12.39
N ALA A 97 2.83 6.05 -11.56
CA ALA A 97 3.97 6.80 -11.03
C ALA A 97 4.79 6.02 -9.99
N TRP A 98 4.28 4.89 -9.49
CA TRP A 98 4.98 4.09 -8.50
C TRP A 98 6.05 3.20 -9.14
N ASP A 99 7.13 2.95 -8.41
CA ASP A 99 8.15 1.99 -8.86
C ASP A 99 7.62 0.54 -8.86
N CYS A 100 8.28 -0.32 -9.63
CA CYS A 100 7.87 -1.71 -9.82
C CYS A 100 7.72 -2.47 -8.48
N ASN A 101 8.66 -2.29 -7.55
CA ASN A 101 8.63 -3.01 -6.28
C ASN A 101 7.51 -2.49 -5.36
N ALA A 102 7.27 -1.18 -5.35
CA ALA A 102 6.15 -0.58 -4.63
C ALA A 102 4.80 -1.07 -5.19
N LEU A 103 4.69 -1.21 -6.52
CA LEU A 103 3.50 -1.83 -7.14
C LEU A 103 3.36 -3.31 -6.76
N LYS A 104 4.42 -4.12 -6.84
CA LYS A 104 4.39 -5.51 -6.35
C LYS A 104 3.89 -5.57 -4.91
N PHE A 105 4.44 -4.73 -4.02
CA PHE A 105 4.02 -4.68 -2.62
C PHE A 105 2.55 -4.27 -2.43
N LEU A 106 2.07 -3.30 -3.21
CA LEU A 106 0.68 -2.89 -3.20
C LEU A 106 -0.25 -4.04 -3.59
N GLY A 107 0.11 -4.81 -4.62
CA GLY A 107 -0.68 -5.94 -5.09
C GLY A 107 -0.72 -7.13 -4.13
N LEU A 108 0.24 -7.19 -3.19
CA LEU A 108 0.22 -8.13 -2.07
C LEU A 108 -0.61 -7.63 -0.88
N SER A 109 -0.86 -6.31 -0.82
CA SER A 109 -1.50 -5.64 0.31
C SER A 109 -2.99 -5.42 0.12
N TYR A 110 -3.43 -5.19 -1.12
CA TYR A 110 -4.83 -4.93 -1.45
C TYR A 110 -5.24 -5.69 -2.71
N SER A 111 -6.49 -6.14 -2.73
CA SER A 111 -7.20 -6.53 -3.93
C SER A 111 -7.58 -5.30 -4.78
N ILE A 112 -7.87 -5.52 -6.05
CA ILE A 112 -8.38 -4.47 -6.95
C ILE A 112 -9.70 -3.91 -6.43
N GLU A 113 -10.56 -4.78 -5.90
CA GLU A 113 -11.84 -4.37 -5.36
C GLU A 113 -11.67 -3.40 -4.17
N GLU A 114 -10.75 -3.71 -3.25
CA GLU A 114 -10.40 -2.80 -2.15
C GLU A 114 -9.87 -1.47 -2.69
N ILE A 115 -8.95 -1.49 -3.67
CA ILE A 115 -8.39 -0.25 -4.26
C ILE A 115 -9.48 0.58 -4.95
N VAL A 116 -10.44 -0.04 -5.63
CA VAL A 116 -11.53 0.67 -6.33
C VAL A 116 -12.56 1.22 -5.34
N LYS A 117 -12.91 0.46 -4.30
CA LYS A 117 -13.91 0.85 -3.29
C LYS A 117 -13.36 1.75 -2.18
N MET A 118 -12.04 1.86 -2.06
CA MET A 118 -11.37 2.72 -1.08
C MET A 118 -11.88 4.16 -1.19
N LYS A 119 -12.03 4.86 -0.06
CA LYS A 119 -12.40 6.28 -0.08
C LYS A 119 -11.29 7.11 -0.72
N ASP A 120 -11.62 8.22 -1.37
CA ASP A 120 -10.60 9.06 -2.03
C ASP A 120 -9.52 9.56 -1.07
N THR A 121 -9.90 9.95 0.15
CA THR A 121 -8.94 10.37 1.20
C THR A 121 -8.00 9.25 1.62
N GLU A 122 -8.49 8.02 1.70
CA GLU A 122 -7.70 6.84 2.04
C GLU A 122 -6.76 6.46 0.88
N PHE A 123 -7.28 6.50 -0.35
CA PHE A 123 -6.49 6.22 -1.55
C PHE A 123 -5.37 7.25 -1.73
N GLU A 124 -5.66 8.53 -1.53
CA GLU A 124 -4.67 9.59 -1.64
C GLU A 124 -3.57 9.46 -0.57
N LEU A 125 -3.94 9.06 0.65
CA LEU A 125 -2.99 8.77 1.71
C LEU A 125 -2.12 7.55 1.35
N LEU A 126 -2.72 6.47 0.86
CA LEU A 126 -2.00 5.29 0.38
C LEU A 126 -1.05 5.66 -0.77
N ARG A 127 -1.54 6.43 -1.76
CA ARG A 127 -0.79 6.90 -2.93
C ARG A 127 0.48 7.65 -2.52
N THR A 128 0.38 8.50 -1.51
CA THR A 128 1.46 9.36 -1.05
C THR A 128 2.40 8.66 -0.06
N ARG A 129 1.86 7.86 0.87
CA ARG A 129 2.64 7.25 1.97
C ARG A 129 3.08 5.82 1.72
N GLY A 130 2.43 5.09 0.83
CA GLY A 130 2.73 3.69 0.52
C GLY A 130 4.16 3.45 0.04
N PRO A 131 4.68 4.20 -0.96
CA PRO A 131 6.05 4.02 -1.45
C PRO A 131 7.08 4.38 -0.37
N GLU A 132 6.78 5.39 0.42
CA GLU A 132 7.61 5.80 1.56
C GLU A 132 7.67 4.71 2.64
N PHE A 133 6.51 4.14 3.01
CA PHE A 133 6.43 3.03 3.96
C PHE A 133 7.27 1.84 3.49
N PHE A 134 7.13 1.48 2.22
CA PHE A 134 7.86 0.38 1.60
C PHE A 134 9.39 0.61 1.65
N ARG A 135 9.84 1.80 1.23
CA ARG A 135 11.26 2.18 1.19
C ARG A 135 11.90 2.22 2.56
N ARG A 136 11.25 2.88 3.53
CA ARG A 136 11.74 3.02 4.92
C ARG A 136 11.93 1.68 5.64
N ARG A 137 11.29 0.62 5.15
CA ARG A 137 11.33 -0.73 5.74
C ARG A 137 12.15 -1.74 4.95
N GLU A 138 12.84 -1.27 3.90
CA GLU A 138 13.75 -2.06 3.05
C GLU A 138 13.16 -3.37 2.53
N LEU A 139 11.85 -3.35 2.19
CA LEU A 139 11.10 -4.57 1.86
C LEU A 139 11.43 -5.15 0.47
N SER A 140 12.16 -4.42 -0.39
CA SER A 140 12.46 -4.84 -1.76
C SER A 140 13.05 -6.23 -1.86
N ARG A 141 13.98 -6.59 -0.97
CA ARG A 141 14.64 -7.90 -1.02
C ARG A 141 13.67 -9.07 -0.78
N LEU A 142 12.58 -8.82 -0.06
CA LEU A 142 11.58 -9.84 0.28
C LEU A 142 10.56 -10.05 -0.85
N LEU A 143 10.56 -9.20 -1.89
CA LEU A 143 9.62 -9.32 -3.01
C LEU A 143 10.13 -10.18 -4.17
N TYR A 144 11.44 -10.36 -4.29
CA TYR A 144 12.05 -11.20 -5.31
C TYR A 144 11.92 -12.66 -4.91
N ARG A 145 10.81 -13.26 -5.33
CA ARG A 145 10.46 -14.63 -5.00
C ARG A 145 9.79 -15.28 -6.22
N PRO A 146 9.98 -16.60 -6.44
CA PRO A 146 9.54 -17.24 -7.67
C PRO A 146 8.05 -17.09 -7.98
N ASP A 147 7.18 -17.11 -6.97
CA ASP A 147 5.73 -16.96 -7.14
C ASP A 147 5.32 -15.52 -7.49
N VAL A 148 6.01 -14.51 -6.97
CA VAL A 148 5.79 -13.09 -7.30
C VAL A 148 6.34 -12.77 -8.68
N ASP A 149 7.54 -13.24 -9.00
CA ASP A 149 8.14 -12.98 -10.32
C ASP A 149 7.35 -13.67 -11.43
N LYS A 150 6.91 -14.92 -11.21
CA LYS A 150 5.98 -15.61 -12.12
C LYS A 150 4.65 -14.86 -12.30
N ALA A 151 4.17 -14.17 -11.27
CA ALA A 151 2.95 -13.36 -11.37
C ALA A 151 3.16 -12.09 -12.21
N VAL A 152 4.38 -11.54 -12.21
CA VAL A 152 4.76 -10.33 -12.96
C VAL A 152 5.05 -10.67 -14.43
N ASP A 153 5.69 -11.80 -14.70
CA ASP A 153 6.03 -12.26 -16.05
C ASP A 153 4.80 -12.65 -16.90
N ALA A 154 3.62 -12.73 -16.28
CA ALA A 154 2.38 -12.88 -17.02
C ALA A 154 2.07 -11.58 -17.79
N MET A 155 2.38 -11.58 -19.10
CA MET A 155 2.17 -10.44 -19.98
C MET A 155 0.80 -9.77 -19.78
N VAL A 156 0.83 -8.44 -19.77
CA VAL A 156 -0.38 -7.62 -19.87
C VAL A 156 -0.80 -7.61 -21.34
N GLU A 157 -2.01 -8.12 -21.61
CA GLU A 157 -2.64 -8.02 -22.92
C GLU A 157 -3.05 -6.55 -23.15
N ASP A 158 -2.57 -5.97 -24.26
CA ASP A 158 -2.84 -4.58 -24.66
C ASP A 158 -2.47 -3.54 -23.57
N PRO A 159 -1.16 -3.42 -23.24
CA PRO A 159 -0.70 -2.40 -22.33
C PRO A 159 -0.93 -1.02 -22.94
N ASP A 160 -1.19 -0.03 -22.08
CA ASP A 160 -1.31 1.36 -22.51
C ASP A 160 0.03 1.85 -23.11
N ASP A 161 -0.03 2.50 -24.28
CA ASP A 161 1.11 2.81 -25.15
C ASP A 161 1.89 4.07 -24.70
N ASP A 162 1.79 4.43 -23.43
CA ASP A 162 2.47 5.62 -22.87
C ASP A 162 3.94 5.33 -22.46
N GLY A 163 4.46 4.14 -22.79
CA GLY A 163 5.79 3.67 -22.43
C GLY A 163 6.01 3.42 -20.93
N SER A 164 4.97 3.57 -20.08
CA SER A 164 5.08 3.31 -18.64
C SER A 164 5.23 1.82 -18.32
N TYR A 165 4.61 0.95 -19.13
CA TYR A 165 4.73 -0.49 -19.01
C TYR A 165 6.17 -0.97 -19.31
N ASP A 166 6.80 -0.44 -20.35
CA ASP A 166 8.20 -0.79 -20.68
C ASP A 166 9.16 -0.39 -19.57
N LYS A 167 8.98 0.81 -18.98
CA LYS A 167 9.74 1.26 -17.81
C LYS A 167 9.55 0.33 -16.61
N PHE A 168 8.32 -0.13 -16.37
CA PHE A 168 8.02 -1.10 -15.33
C PHE A 168 8.77 -2.43 -15.58
N MET A 169 8.72 -2.96 -16.81
CA MET A 169 9.39 -4.21 -17.18
C MET A 169 10.92 -4.12 -17.05
N GLN A 170 11.53 -3.01 -17.45
CA GLN A 170 12.96 -2.75 -17.25
C GLN A 170 13.33 -2.76 -15.76
N GLY A 171 12.50 -2.16 -14.90
CA GLY A 171 12.69 -2.16 -13.45
C GLY A 171 12.64 -3.56 -12.83
N THR A 172 11.75 -4.43 -13.34
CA THR A 172 11.68 -5.84 -12.92
C THR A 172 12.97 -6.58 -13.24
N GLN A 173 13.47 -6.48 -14.48
CA GLN A 173 14.67 -7.18 -14.93
C GLN A 173 15.94 -6.74 -14.19
N GLN A 174 16.11 -5.43 -13.95
CA GLN A 174 17.25 -4.91 -13.18
C GLN A 174 17.24 -5.37 -11.72
N GLY A 175 16.05 -5.52 -11.13
CA GLY A 175 15.90 -6.03 -9.77
C GLY A 175 16.35 -7.48 -9.62
N THR A 176 15.93 -8.34 -10.54
CA THR A 176 16.29 -9.77 -10.57
C THR A 176 17.79 -9.96 -10.79
N LEU A 177 18.39 -9.23 -11.73
CA LEU A 177 19.84 -9.29 -12.04
C LEU A 177 20.73 -8.86 -10.86
N LYS A 178 20.28 -7.89 -10.04
CA LYS A 178 21.04 -7.41 -8.88
C LYS A 178 21.05 -8.40 -7.71
N GLN A 179 20.07 -9.30 -7.63
CA GLN A 179 20.06 -10.37 -6.63
C GLN A 179 20.86 -11.60 -7.05
N ALA A 180 20.84 -11.97 -8.34
CA ALA A 180 21.62 -13.12 -8.83
C ALA A 180 23.15 -12.96 -8.68
N ARG A 181 23.64 -11.75 -8.38
CA ARG A 181 25.05 -11.41 -8.18
C ARG A 181 25.48 -11.35 -6.69
N ARG A 182 24.60 -11.72 -5.75
CA ARG A 182 24.87 -11.73 -4.30
C ARG A 182 24.63 -13.12 -3.73
#